data_AF-A0A1Y2M9Y7-F1
#
_entry.id   AF-A0A1Y2M9Y7-F1
#
_cell.length_a   1.000
_cell.length_b   1.000
_cell.length_c   1.000
_cell.angle_alpha   90.00
_cell.angle_beta   90.00
_cell.angle_gamma   90.00
#
_symmetry.space_group_name_H-M   'P 1'
#
loop_
_entity.id
_entity.type
_entity.pdbx_description
1 polymer ?
#
loop_
_entity_poly.entity_id
_entity_poly.type
_entity_poly.pdbx_seq_one_letter_code
_entity_poly.pdbx_strand_id
1 'polypeptide(L)'
;MGHSIRNWFSCDRKSPELLSPLQRLAHNHEDWSASVLTLVKPDDHNKSNGLDNCNAKTLSDVEQRISILSSEFVKAHSAAQSSMLLATSALVDLKTERGSTTTRKAGVETQKVLSNVGVFLQGFSGIAEIIKSADQQFGGLAYGTVSILATIAVRKTEHEELIEEVLEELAHAFPRLNVLEHIEPSDSLRTLVIGAFEVTIEYCRRTTEYYTARSLRRVKDAALKRDEMLKAASRLRIKLSEIHKQCEIIMMQDLKEIRRNLVVMTVQLNTTEMKLNESNIRLQEIQEKSTDIHATGEDTNNRVREGQAWMERQERSRAQREYLSELRKTLDAKDMIKASDAILQVTALLRRLSEDQTSGRKNAAQMSPAMLKANESFRDWNERSESSMLVLGGCNFVRETDSEPDCDGEMSWLSFASAWYTQDALRNPGLTLSFFGQLNYNVKTQHRKTFWHVVKTFVYQLAQVVPEETLERHEKIIRDTDFSSWNEANDVDAIEEMSGLLGAMLDTVPDDVRVSIVIDRLDQCQWDGFTKNGVDGLGHAARFLLQLVRHRKIGLKILLVLNSRSAAAITKNQKWSDQFLSVPDWHQEAEE
;
A
#
# COMPACT_ATOMS: atom_id res chain seq x y z
N MET A 1 -24.11 -39.65 19.02
CA MET A 1 -23.58 -40.95 19.53
C MET A 1 -24.22 -42.19 18.88
N GLY A 2 -25.45 -42.16 18.35
CA GLY A 2 -26.09 -43.36 17.76
C GLY A 2 -25.72 -43.79 16.33
N HIS A 3 -24.64 -43.29 15.73
CA HIS A 3 -24.25 -43.66 14.35
C HIS A 3 -23.27 -44.85 14.25
N SER A 4 -22.47 -45.13 15.28
CA SER A 4 -21.45 -46.18 15.21
C SER A 4 -21.99 -47.59 15.46
N ILE A 5 -22.90 -47.77 16.42
CA ILE A 5 -23.50 -49.09 16.74
C ILE A 5 -24.28 -49.68 15.54
N ARG A 6 -24.83 -48.82 14.67
CA ARG A 6 -25.58 -49.26 13.49
C ARG A 6 -24.73 -50.06 12.48
N ASN A 7 -23.40 -50.02 12.56
CA ASN A 7 -22.54 -50.65 11.56
C ASN A 7 -22.05 -52.07 11.92
N TRP A 8 -22.46 -52.62 13.07
CA TRP A 8 -22.01 -53.95 13.50
C TRP A 8 -22.56 -55.08 12.62
N PHE A 9 -23.76 -54.90 12.05
CA PHE A 9 -24.43 -55.94 11.24
C PHE A 9 -25.12 -55.38 9.97
N SER A 10 -24.85 -54.13 9.56
CA SER A 10 -25.74 -53.42 8.62
C SER A 10 -25.65 -53.73 7.13
N CYS A 11 -24.66 -54.44 6.58
CA CYS A 11 -24.55 -54.52 5.11
C CYS A 11 -24.09 -55.83 4.47
N ASP A 12 -23.88 -56.94 5.20
CA ASP A 12 -23.40 -58.17 4.56
C ASP A 12 -24.38 -59.34 4.62
N ARG A 13 -24.79 -59.83 3.44
CA ARG A 13 -25.67 -61.00 3.24
C ARG A 13 -25.09 -62.31 3.80
N LYS A 14 -23.86 -62.31 4.33
CA LYS A 14 -23.19 -63.44 4.99
C LYS A 14 -23.57 -63.63 6.47
N SER A 15 -24.50 -62.84 6.99
CA SER A 15 -24.91 -62.88 8.40
C SER A 15 -25.78 -64.06 8.89
N PRO A 16 -26.40 -64.94 8.07
CA PRO A 16 -27.30 -65.95 8.64
C PRO A 16 -26.55 -67.03 9.43
N GLU A 17 -25.34 -67.43 9.02
CA GLU A 17 -24.55 -68.43 9.77
C GLU A 17 -24.08 -67.89 11.12
N LEU A 18 -23.67 -66.61 11.13
CA LEU A 18 -23.18 -65.91 12.33
C LEU A 18 -24.28 -65.73 13.39
N LEU A 19 -25.54 -65.52 12.97
CA LEU A 19 -26.68 -65.32 13.87
C LEU A 19 -27.39 -66.63 14.25
N SER A 20 -27.03 -67.77 13.64
CA SER A 20 -27.62 -69.08 13.94
C SER A 20 -27.58 -69.50 15.42
N PRO A 21 -26.54 -69.17 16.23
CA PRO A 21 -26.56 -69.47 17.66
C PRO A 21 -27.63 -68.67 18.41
N LEU A 22 -27.83 -67.40 18.03
CA LEU A 22 -28.80 -66.51 18.67
C LEU A 22 -30.24 -66.93 18.36
N GLN A 23 -30.51 -67.36 17.13
CA GLN A 23 -31.83 -67.86 16.73
C GLN A 23 -32.22 -69.11 17.54
N ARG A 24 -31.27 -70.04 17.73
CA ARG A 24 -31.49 -71.22 18.60
C ARG A 24 -31.75 -70.81 20.05
N LEU A 25 -30.99 -69.84 20.55
CA LEU A 25 -31.14 -69.32 21.91
C LEU A 25 -32.50 -68.65 22.15
N ALA A 26 -33.02 -67.91 21.15
CA ALA A 26 -34.32 -67.26 21.18
C ALA A 26 -35.46 -68.29 21.16
N HIS A 27 -35.39 -69.31 20.29
CA HIS A 27 -36.37 -70.39 20.27
C HIS A 27 -36.45 -71.11 21.62
N ASN A 28 -35.28 -71.45 22.20
CA ASN A 28 -35.20 -72.08 23.52
C ASN A 28 -35.66 -71.16 24.68
N HIS A 29 -35.82 -69.84 24.46
CA HIS A 29 -36.23 -68.92 25.51
C HIS A 29 -37.70 -69.05 25.87
N GLU A 30 -38.57 -69.26 24.88
CA GLU A 30 -40.01 -69.32 25.09
C GLU A 30 -40.35 -70.48 26.04
N ASP A 31 -39.81 -71.67 25.74
CA ASP A 31 -39.94 -72.87 26.56
C ASP A 31 -39.39 -72.69 27.98
N TRP A 32 -38.22 -72.05 28.08
CA TRP A 32 -37.58 -71.80 29.37
C TRP A 32 -38.38 -70.80 30.22
N SER A 33 -38.85 -69.70 29.63
CA SER A 33 -39.60 -68.66 30.34
C SER A 33 -40.94 -69.18 30.87
N ALA A 34 -41.65 -69.99 30.07
CA ALA A 34 -42.87 -70.66 30.50
C ALA A 34 -42.60 -71.59 31.69
N SER A 35 -41.51 -72.37 31.62
CA SER A 35 -41.10 -73.28 32.70
C SER A 35 -40.79 -72.52 34.00
N VAL A 36 -40.07 -71.40 33.95
CA VAL A 36 -39.75 -70.61 35.15
C VAL A 36 -40.98 -69.94 35.74
N LEU A 37 -41.88 -69.38 34.93
CA LEU A 37 -43.12 -68.74 35.42
C LEU A 37 -44.04 -69.71 36.14
N THR A 38 -44.09 -70.98 35.73
CA THR A 38 -44.85 -72.01 36.46
C THR A 38 -44.27 -72.32 37.84
N LEU A 39 -42.96 -72.13 38.03
CA LEU A 39 -42.25 -72.34 39.31
C LEU A 39 -42.37 -71.15 40.27
N VAL A 40 -42.66 -69.95 39.74
CA VAL A 40 -42.77 -68.70 40.51
C VAL A 40 -44.19 -68.43 41.02
N LYS A 41 -45.15 -69.34 40.75
CA LYS A 41 -46.52 -69.19 41.29
C LYS A 41 -46.46 -68.92 42.79
N PRO A 42 -47.04 -67.81 43.26
CA PRO A 42 -47.09 -67.50 44.69
C PRO A 42 -47.72 -68.68 45.42
N ASP A 43 -47.23 -69.00 46.61
CA ASP A 43 -47.94 -69.90 47.53
C ASP A 43 -49.24 -69.20 47.96
N ASP A 44 -50.22 -69.18 47.04
CA ASP A 44 -51.56 -68.68 47.26
C ASP A 44 -52.37 -69.77 47.98
N HIS A 45 -52.24 -69.79 49.30
CA HIS A 45 -53.39 -70.08 50.15
C HIS A 45 -54.38 -68.91 50.06
N ASN A 46 -55.06 -68.75 48.92
CA ASN A 46 -56.37 -68.11 48.87
C ASN A 46 -57.12 -68.41 47.56
N LYS A 47 -58.29 -69.02 47.70
CA LYS A 47 -59.21 -69.39 46.62
C LYS A 47 -59.86 -68.15 46.01
N SER A 48 -59.86 -68.05 44.67
CA SER A 48 -61.00 -67.46 43.95
C SER A 48 -61.14 -68.08 42.55
N ASN A 49 -62.39 -68.20 42.12
CA ASN A 49 -62.87 -68.93 40.95
C ASN A 49 -62.87 -68.09 39.67
N GLY A 50 -62.69 -68.78 38.55
CA GLY A 50 -63.42 -68.53 37.29
C GLY A 50 -62.72 -67.65 36.25
N LEU A 51 -62.32 -68.23 35.12
CA LEU A 51 -63.03 -68.08 33.83
C LEU A 51 -62.36 -68.91 32.72
N ASP A 52 -63.14 -69.15 31.67
CA ASP A 52 -63.08 -70.26 30.72
C ASP A 52 -62.08 -70.16 29.56
N ASN A 53 -61.57 -71.34 29.21
CA ASN A 53 -61.48 -71.98 27.90
C ASN A 53 -61.89 -71.18 26.63
N CYS A 54 -60.94 -70.89 25.72
CA CYS A 54 -61.23 -70.43 24.35
C CYS A 54 -60.22 -71.02 23.32
N ASN A 55 -60.71 -71.98 22.51
CA ASN A 55 -60.03 -72.55 21.34
C ASN A 55 -60.17 -71.62 20.11
N ALA A 56 -59.05 -71.24 19.48
CA ALA A 56 -59.04 -70.50 18.21
C ALA A 56 -59.08 -71.47 17.02
N LYS A 57 -59.90 -71.18 15.99
CA LYS A 57 -60.15 -72.10 14.85
C LYS A 57 -59.83 -71.52 13.47
N THR A 58 -59.33 -70.28 13.33
CA THR A 58 -59.01 -69.72 12.01
C THR A 58 -57.62 -69.07 11.93
N LEU A 59 -57.01 -69.08 10.74
CA LEU A 59 -55.70 -68.47 10.46
C LEU A 59 -55.70 -66.96 10.76
N SER A 60 -56.85 -66.30 10.55
CA SER A 60 -57.08 -64.89 10.91
C SER A 60 -56.98 -64.66 12.42
N ASP A 61 -57.45 -65.59 13.26
CA ASP A 61 -57.34 -65.49 14.73
C ASP A 61 -55.89 -65.65 15.19
N VAL A 62 -55.07 -66.40 14.45
CA VAL A 62 -53.64 -66.58 14.71
C VAL A 62 -52.86 -65.35 14.28
N GLU A 63 -53.12 -64.79 13.10
CA GLU A 63 -52.48 -63.55 12.62
C GLU A 63 -52.86 -62.34 13.50
N GLN A 64 -54.12 -62.26 13.94
CA GLN A 64 -54.57 -61.25 14.90
C GLN A 64 -53.91 -61.44 16.27
N ARG A 65 -53.73 -62.69 16.74
CA ARG A 65 -52.96 -62.99 17.96
C ARG A 65 -51.48 -62.68 17.81
N ILE A 66 -50.86 -62.91 16.65
CA ILE A 66 -49.46 -62.56 16.40
C ILE A 66 -49.29 -61.02 16.39
N SER A 67 -50.24 -60.28 15.84
CA SER A 67 -50.25 -58.81 15.90
C SER A 67 -50.46 -58.27 17.32
N ILE A 68 -51.36 -58.89 18.10
CA ILE A 68 -51.57 -58.55 19.51
C ILE A 68 -50.33 -58.90 20.33
N LEU A 69 -49.75 -60.09 20.15
CA LEU A 69 -48.54 -60.55 20.83
C LEU A 69 -47.32 -59.72 20.44
N SER A 70 -47.18 -59.26 19.19
CA SER A 70 -46.08 -58.36 18.81
C SER A 70 -46.27 -56.96 19.41
N SER A 71 -47.51 -56.46 19.49
CA SER A 71 -47.81 -55.19 20.19
C SER A 71 -47.64 -55.30 21.71
N GLU A 72 -48.00 -56.45 22.29
CA GLU A 72 -47.80 -56.77 23.70
C GLU A 72 -46.33 -57.03 24.00
N PHE A 73 -45.54 -57.56 23.05
CA PHE A 73 -44.10 -57.73 23.18
C PHE A 73 -43.37 -56.39 23.14
N VAL A 74 -43.78 -55.45 22.28
CA VAL A 74 -43.26 -54.07 22.29
C VAL A 74 -43.66 -53.35 23.58
N LYS A 75 -44.91 -53.52 24.03
CA LYS A 75 -45.37 -53.00 25.34
C LYS A 75 -44.63 -53.64 26.50
N ALA A 76 -44.40 -54.95 26.49
CA ALA A 76 -43.66 -55.71 27.50
C ALA A 76 -42.16 -55.37 27.49
N HIS A 77 -41.58 -55.06 26.32
CA HIS A 77 -40.20 -54.55 26.21
C HIS A 77 -40.08 -53.14 26.78
N SER A 78 -41.01 -52.24 26.44
CA SER A 78 -41.09 -50.91 27.04
C SER A 78 -41.40 -50.98 28.53
N ALA A 79 -42.22 -51.93 28.96
CA ALA A 79 -42.57 -52.17 30.36
C ALA A 79 -41.45 -52.87 31.11
N ALA A 80 -40.60 -53.69 30.47
CA ALA A 80 -39.42 -54.27 31.08
C ALA A 80 -38.31 -53.23 31.21
N GLN A 81 -38.09 -52.38 30.21
CA GLN A 81 -37.20 -51.22 30.31
C GLN A 81 -37.71 -50.20 31.34
N SER A 82 -39.02 -49.94 31.38
CA SER A 82 -39.65 -49.05 32.35
C SER A 82 -39.67 -49.68 33.75
N SER A 83 -39.88 -50.98 33.89
CA SER A 83 -39.77 -51.73 35.17
C SER A 83 -38.34 -51.80 35.64
N MET A 84 -37.36 -51.88 34.74
CA MET A 84 -35.94 -51.82 35.06
C MET A 84 -35.55 -50.41 35.50
N LEU A 85 -36.01 -49.36 34.81
CA LEU A 85 -35.84 -47.96 35.25
C LEU A 85 -36.53 -47.69 36.59
N LEU A 86 -37.74 -48.22 36.80
CA LEU A 86 -38.47 -48.15 38.07
C LEU A 86 -37.77 -48.94 39.16
N ALA A 87 -37.21 -50.12 38.86
CA ALA A 87 -36.41 -50.88 39.82
C ALA A 87 -35.11 -50.16 40.16
N THR A 88 -34.50 -49.48 39.19
CA THR A 88 -33.28 -48.67 39.37
C THR A 88 -33.59 -47.36 40.13
N SER A 89 -34.72 -46.71 39.87
CA SER A 89 -35.14 -45.51 40.61
C SER A 89 -35.58 -45.88 42.02
N ALA A 90 -36.32 -46.98 42.22
CA ALA A 90 -36.65 -47.52 43.53
C ALA A 90 -35.39 -47.90 44.32
N LEU A 91 -34.32 -48.32 43.64
CA LEU A 91 -32.98 -48.55 44.21
C LEU A 91 -32.32 -47.25 44.71
N VAL A 92 -32.48 -46.15 43.96
CA VAL A 92 -31.99 -44.80 44.33
C VAL A 92 -32.82 -44.23 45.49
N ASP A 93 -34.13 -44.41 45.46
CA ASP A 93 -35.07 -43.96 46.51
C ASP A 93 -34.85 -44.76 47.81
N LEU A 94 -34.62 -46.07 47.73
CA LEU A 94 -34.20 -46.88 48.88
C LEU A 94 -32.84 -46.44 49.47
N LYS A 95 -31.98 -45.82 48.65
CA LYS A 95 -30.65 -45.32 49.06
C LYS A 95 -30.74 -43.97 49.78
N THR A 96 -31.74 -43.15 49.46
CA THR A 96 -31.95 -41.81 50.08
C THR A 96 -32.77 -41.87 51.36
N GLU A 97 -33.67 -42.85 51.52
CA GLU A 97 -34.65 -42.85 52.62
C GLU A 97 -34.23 -43.56 53.93
N ARG A 98 -33.00 -44.11 54.04
CA ARG A 98 -32.62 -44.98 55.17
C ARG A 98 -31.55 -44.41 56.10
N GLY A 99 -31.98 -43.46 56.93
CA GLY A 99 -31.32 -43.06 58.17
C GLY A 99 -32.14 -43.39 59.42
N SER A 100 -32.37 -44.67 59.76
CA SER A 100 -32.52 -45.17 61.15
C SER A 100 -33.01 -46.63 61.26
N THR A 101 -32.41 -47.37 62.20
CA THR A 101 -32.88 -48.59 62.91
C THR A 101 -32.97 -49.98 62.21
N THR A 102 -31.98 -50.82 62.57
CA THR A 102 -32.07 -52.23 63.06
C THR A 102 -32.76 -53.38 62.29
N THR A 103 -33.19 -53.21 61.03
CA THR A 103 -33.35 -54.31 60.03
C THR A 103 -32.15 -54.41 59.07
N ARG A 104 -31.00 -53.87 59.51
CA ARG A 104 -29.82 -53.53 58.71
C ARG A 104 -29.15 -54.67 57.92
N LYS A 105 -29.13 -55.92 58.40
CA LYS A 105 -28.32 -56.98 57.75
C LYS A 105 -28.92 -57.51 56.45
N ALA A 106 -30.18 -57.98 56.46
CA ALA A 106 -30.83 -58.49 55.24
C ALA A 106 -31.06 -57.41 54.18
N GLY A 107 -31.30 -56.16 54.61
CA GLY A 107 -31.42 -55.01 53.70
C GLY A 107 -30.12 -54.62 53.01
N VAL A 108 -28.96 -54.81 53.67
CA VAL A 108 -27.65 -54.52 53.07
C VAL A 108 -27.27 -55.58 52.04
N GLU A 109 -27.50 -56.87 52.31
CA GLU A 109 -27.19 -57.95 51.35
C GLU A 109 -28.07 -57.88 50.09
N THR A 110 -29.37 -57.64 50.24
CA THR A 110 -30.27 -57.42 49.10
C THR A 110 -29.87 -56.21 48.27
N GLN A 111 -29.46 -55.11 48.91
CA GLN A 111 -28.94 -53.93 48.24
C GLN A 111 -27.63 -54.20 47.50
N LYS A 112 -26.73 -55.01 48.08
CA LYS A 112 -25.45 -55.38 47.47
C LYS A 112 -25.65 -56.25 46.23
N VAL A 113 -26.52 -57.27 46.31
CA VAL A 113 -26.90 -58.10 45.15
C VAL A 113 -27.55 -57.27 44.04
N LEU A 114 -28.50 -56.38 44.38
CA LEU A 114 -29.13 -55.49 43.42
C LEU A 114 -28.13 -54.52 42.78
N SER A 115 -27.18 -54.01 43.56
CA SER A 115 -26.08 -53.18 43.07
C SER A 115 -25.21 -53.96 42.08
N ASN A 116 -24.83 -55.20 42.42
CA ASN A 116 -24.00 -56.06 41.56
C ASN A 116 -24.71 -56.44 40.27
N VAL A 117 -26.01 -56.74 40.33
CA VAL A 117 -26.86 -56.95 39.14
C VAL A 117 -26.96 -55.68 38.30
N GLY A 118 -27.07 -54.50 38.92
CA GLY A 118 -27.07 -53.22 38.21
C GLY A 118 -25.77 -52.95 37.46
N VAL A 119 -24.62 -53.18 38.10
CA VAL A 119 -23.29 -53.04 37.46
C VAL A 119 -23.10 -54.09 36.37
N PHE A 120 -23.51 -55.34 36.60
CA PHE A 120 -23.52 -56.40 35.60
C PHE A 120 -24.36 -56.01 34.38
N LEU A 121 -25.58 -55.50 34.58
CA LEU A 121 -26.47 -55.04 33.52
C LEU A 121 -25.85 -53.90 32.72
N GLN A 122 -25.21 -52.94 33.38
CA GLN A 122 -24.52 -51.84 32.72
C GLN A 122 -23.32 -52.31 31.88
N GLY A 123 -22.59 -53.33 32.34
CA GLY A 123 -21.52 -53.95 31.55
C GLY A 123 -22.10 -54.73 30.36
N PHE A 124 -23.10 -55.56 30.61
CA PHE A 124 -23.73 -56.40 29.60
C PHE A 124 -24.53 -55.61 28.56
N SER A 125 -25.07 -54.43 28.89
CA SER A 125 -25.87 -53.63 27.97
C SER A 125 -25.10 -53.25 26.70
N GLY A 126 -23.77 -53.09 26.78
CA GLY A 126 -22.95 -52.85 25.59
C GLY A 126 -23.03 -54.01 24.59
N ILE A 127 -22.88 -55.25 25.06
CA ILE A 127 -23.03 -56.46 24.21
C ILE A 127 -24.49 -56.62 23.77
N ALA A 128 -25.45 -56.42 24.67
CA ALA A 128 -26.87 -56.58 24.35
C ALA A 128 -27.37 -55.58 23.29
N GLU A 129 -26.96 -54.31 23.35
CA GLU A 129 -27.33 -53.32 22.33
C GLU A 129 -26.62 -53.57 20.99
N ILE A 130 -25.38 -54.07 21.00
CA ILE A 130 -24.70 -54.54 19.77
C ILE A 130 -25.51 -55.68 19.14
N ILE A 131 -25.89 -56.70 19.91
CA ILE A 131 -26.64 -57.84 19.38
C ILE A 131 -28.07 -57.45 18.96
N LYS A 132 -28.71 -56.53 19.68
CA LYS A 132 -30.00 -55.95 19.31
C LYS A 132 -29.98 -55.25 17.95
N SER A 133 -28.82 -54.72 17.54
CA SER A 133 -28.67 -54.14 16.20
C SER A 133 -28.70 -55.20 15.09
N ALA A 134 -28.44 -56.49 15.40
CA ALA A 134 -28.65 -57.60 14.48
C ALA A 134 -30.13 -57.99 14.39
N ASP A 135 -30.81 -58.11 15.53
CA ASP A 135 -32.26 -58.30 15.62
C ASP A 135 -32.78 -57.78 16.96
N GLN A 136 -33.85 -56.96 16.91
CA GLN A 136 -34.45 -56.35 18.10
C GLN A 136 -34.96 -57.37 19.11
N GLN A 137 -35.33 -58.58 18.67
CA GLN A 137 -35.80 -59.68 19.54
C GLN A 137 -34.72 -60.12 20.53
N PHE A 138 -33.44 -60.10 20.12
CA PHE A 138 -32.34 -60.49 21.01
C PHE A 138 -32.11 -59.49 22.14
N GLY A 139 -32.39 -58.21 21.92
CA GLY A 139 -32.39 -57.22 22.99
C GLY A 139 -33.45 -57.54 24.05
N GLY A 140 -34.67 -57.88 23.62
CA GLY A 140 -35.74 -58.31 24.53
C GLY A 140 -35.38 -59.58 25.31
N LEU A 141 -34.81 -60.57 24.63
CA LEU A 141 -34.31 -61.81 25.21
C LEU A 141 -33.30 -61.57 26.34
N ALA A 142 -32.32 -60.70 26.09
CA ALA A 142 -31.28 -60.37 27.04
C ALA A 142 -31.82 -59.72 28.31
N TYR A 143 -32.52 -58.59 28.18
CA TYR A 143 -33.05 -57.87 29.33
C TYR A 143 -34.11 -58.70 30.07
N GLY A 144 -34.92 -59.48 29.35
CA GLY A 144 -35.89 -60.40 29.94
C GLY A 144 -35.22 -61.46 30.81
N THR A 145 -34.22 -62.17 30.29
CA THR A 145 -33.51 -63.23 31.04
C THR A 145 -32.83 -62.68 32.29
N VAL A 146 -32.17 -61.52 32.20
CA VAL A 146 -31.49 -60.91 33.35
C VAL A 146 -32.49 -60.37 34.38
N SER A 147 -33.64 -59.84 33.97
CA SER A 147 -34.68 -59.39 34.89
C SER A 147 -35.27 -60.53 35.74
N ILE A 148 -35.42 -61.72 35.15
CA ILE A 148 -35.86 -62.92 35.85
C ILE A 148 -34.80 -63.35 36.88
N LEU A 149 -33.52 -63.38 36.48
CA LEU A 149 -32.42 -63.67 37.40
C LEU A 149 -32.40 -62.70 38.57
N ALA A 150 -32.51 -61.39 38.31
CA ALA A 150 -32.53 -60.34 39.34
C ALA A 150 -33.66 -60.56 40.35
N THR A 151 -34.87 -60.84 39.86
CA THR A 151 -36.06 -61.09 40.69
C THR A 151 -35.85 -62.28 41.63
N ILE A 152 -35.20 -63.33 41.12
CA ILE A 152 -34.95 -64.55 41.88
C ILE A 152 -33.82 -64.37 42.87
N ALA A 153 -32.73 -63.70 42.48
CA ALA A 153 -31.60 -63.39 43.34
C ALA A 153 -32.05 -62.60 44.58
N VAL A 154 -32.90 -61.57 44.40
CA VAL A 154 -33.47 -60.75 45.50
C VAL A 154 -34.29 -61.58 46.48
N ARG A 155 -35.00 -62.62 46.02
CA ARG A 155 -35.85 -63.47 46.88
C ARG A 155 -35.06 -64.55 47.63
N LYS A 156 -33.80 -64.79 47.28
CA LYS A 156 -33.00 -65.93 47.77
C LYS A 156 -31.70 -65.52 48.47
N THR A 157 -31.52 -64.23 48.76
CA THR A 157 -30.29 -63.61 49.27
C THR A 157 -29.79 -64.10 50.63
N GLU A 158 -30.55 -64.88 51.40
CA GLU A 158 -30.11 -65.28 52.74
C GLU A 158 -29.00 -66.37 52.76
N HIS A 159 -28.66 -67.02 51.63
CA HIS A 159 -27.82 -68.24 51.68
C HIS A 159 -26.72 -68.46 50.63
N GLU A 160 -26.45 -67.57 49.66
CA GLU A 160 -25.52 -67.95 48.57
C GLU A 160 -24.56 -66.85 48.09
N GLU A 161 -23.44 -66.68 48.82
CA GLU A 161 -22.30 -65.79 48.53
C GLU A 161 -21.64 -66.04 47.14
N LEU A 162 -21.70 -67.29 46.64
CA LEU A 162 -21.01 -67.70 45.41
C LEU A 162 -21.52 -66.98 44.15
N ILE A 163 -22.82 -66.73 44.04
CA ILE A 163 -23.41 -66.10 42.84
C ILE A 163 -23.18 -64.60 42.88
N GLU A 164 -23.19 -64.04 44.08
CA GLU A 164 -22.77 -62.66 44.28
C GLU A 164 -21.31 -62.49 43.84
N GLU A 165 -20.41 -63.39 44.26
CA GLU A 165 -19.01 -63.40 43.84
C GLU A 165 -18.86 -63.50 42.31
N VAL A 166 -19.59 -64.43 41.68
CA VAL A 166 -19.52 -64.59 40.21
C VAL A 166 -20.14 -63.40 39.47
N LEU A 167 -21.25 -62.82 39.95
CA LEU A 167 -21.86 -61.63 39.34
C LEU A 167 -20.96 -60.40 39.51
N GLU A 168 -20.33 -60.22 40.67
CA GLU A 168 -19.36 -59.16 40.94
C GLU A 168 -18.13 -59.32 40.04
N GLU A 169 -17.57 -60.52 39.95
CA GLU A 169 -16.44 -60.81 39.07
C GLU A 169 -16.81 -60.60 37.59
N LEU A 170 -17.98 -61.06 37.15
CA LEU A 170 -18.45 -60.83 35.79
C LEU A 170 -18.68 -59.34 35.54
N ALA A 171 -19.27 -58.61 36.48
CA ALA A 171 -19.45 -57.17 36.40
C ALA A 171 -18.11 -56.42 36.22
N HIS A 172 -17.03 -56.91 36.84
CA HIS A 172 -15.67 -56.41 36.63
C HIS A 172 -15.01 -56.90 35.33
N ALA A 173 -15.34 -58.12 34.88
CA ALA A 173 -14.78 -58.74 33.69
C ALA A 173 -15.44 -58.27 32.39
N PHE A 174 -16.69 -57.79 32.43
CA PHE A 174 -17.27 -57.08 31.30
C PHE A 174 -16.40 -55.86 31.05
N PRO A 175 -15.74 -55.77 29.88
CA PRO A 175 -14.96 -54.60 29.55
C PRO A 175 -15.83 -53.35 29.71
N ARG A 176 -15.20 -52.19 29.81
CA ARG A 176 -15.86 -50.94 29.42
C ARG A 176 -16.17 -51.04 27.92
N LEU A 177 -17.22 -51.79 27.58
CA LEU A 177 -17.63 -52.16 26.23
C LEU A 177 -18.09 -50.93 25.43
N ASN A 178 -18.16 -49.76 26.05
CA ASN A 178 -18.16 -48.45 25.38
C ASN A 178 -16.95 -48.27 24.44
N VAL A 179 -15.85 -49.01 24.61
CA VAL A 179 -14.77 -49.06 23.61
C VAL A 179 -15.24 -49.71 22.30
N LEU A 180 -16.13 -50.71 22.36
CA LEU A 180 -16.70 -51.36 21.17
C LEU A 180 -17.54 -50.40 20.32
N GLU A 181 -18.05 -49.31 20.90
CA GLU A 181 -18.78 -48.29 20.15
C GLU A 181 -17.87 -47.53 19.18
N HIS A 182 -16.56 -47.52 19.39
CA HIS A 182 -15.61 -46.72 18.59
C HIS A 182 -14.72 -47.58 17.68
N ILE A 183 -14.81 -48.91 17.80
CA ILE A 183 -14.02 -49.85 17.01
C ILE A 183 -14.86 -50.32 15.80
N GLU A 184 -14.26 -50.33 14.62
CA GLU A 184 -14.85 -50.99 13.46
C GLU A 184 -14.76 -52.52 13.65
N PRO A 185 -15.90 -53.24 13.73
CA PRO A 185 -15.88 -54.61 14.20
C PRO A 185 -15.44 -55.58 13.12
N SER A 186 -14.33 -56.29 13.38
CA SER A 186 -13.89 -57.44 12.59
C SER A 186 -14.83 -58.65 12.75
N ASP A 187 -14.85 -59.56 11.77
CA ASP A 187 -15.66 -60.78 11.83
C ASP A 187 -15.33 -61.65 13.06
N SER A 188 -14.06 -61.68 13.46
CA SER A 188 -13.62 -62.38 14.68
C SER A 188 -14.21 -61.74 15.94
N LEU A 189 -14.20 -60.42 16.03
CA LEU A 189 -14.76 -59.69 17.18
C LEU A 189 -16.28 -59.87 17.25
N ARG A 190 -17.00 -59.80 16.12
CA ARG A 190 -18.45 -60.07 16.07
C ARG A 190 -18.78 -61.47 16.57
N THR A 191 -18.03 -62.47 16.11
CA THR A 191 -18.20 -63.87 16.54
C THR A 191 -17.99 -64.03 18.05
N LEU A 192 -16.98 -63.36 18.61
CA LEU A 192 -16.71 -63.40 20.04
C LEU A 192 -17.80 -62.71 20.87
N VAL A 193 -18.31 -61.57 20.40
CA VAL A 193 -19.40 -60.83 21.05
C VAL A 193 -20.70 -61.66 21.07
N ILE A 194 -21.02 -62.32 19.96
CA ILE A 194 -22.16 -63.27 19.88
C ILE A 194 -21.97 -64.44 20.84
N GLY A 195 -20.77 -65.02 20.88
CA GLY A 195 -20.45 -66.10 21.81
C GLY A 195 -20.55 -65.67 23.27
N ALA A 196 -20.07 -64.47 23.62
CA ALA A 196 -20.21 -63.93 24.97
C ALA A 196 -21.67 -63.67 25.33
N PHE A 197 -22.49 -63.16 24.41
CA PHE A 197 -23.93 -62.99 24.59
C PHE A 197 -24.61 -64.34 24.88
N GLU A 198 -24.36 -65.36 24.06
CA GLU A 198 -24.92 -66.70 24.22
C GLU A 198 -24.59 -67.30 25.59
N VAL A 199 -23.32 -67.28 25.97
CA VAL A 199 -22.86 -67.82 27.26
C VAL A 199 -23.41 -67.00 28.45
N THR A 200 -23.63 -65.70 28.28
CA THR A 200 -24.25 -64.86 29.32
C THR A 200 -25.71 -65.24 29.55
N ILE A 201 -26.49 -65.42 28.48
CA ILE A 201 -27.88 -65.88 28.59
C ILE A 201 -27.94 -67.28 29.19
N GLU A 202 -27.07 -68.19 28.74
CA GLU A 202 -26.95 -69.53 29.31
C GLU A 202 -26.66 -69.46 30.81
N TYR A 203 -25.66 -68.67 31.24
CA TYR A 203 -25.33 -68.47 32.64
C TYR A 203 -26.55 -68.00 33.44
N CYS A 204 -27.24 -66.92 33.00
CA CYS A 204 -28.40 -66.40 33.69
C CYS A 204 -29.55 -67.42 33.81
N ARG A 205 -29.77 -68.24 32.77
CA ARG A 205 -30.75 -69.34 32.80
C ARG A 205 -30.38 -70.42 33.81
N ARG A 206 -29.13 -70.88 33.81
CA ARG A 206 -28.64 -71.90 34.74
C ARG A 206 -28.70 -71.43 36.20
N THR A 207 -28.32 -70.18 36.46
CA THR A 207 -28.42 -69.58 37.79
C THR A 207 -29.88 -69.48 38.26
N THR A 208 -30.80 -69.12 37.37
CA THR A 208 -32.25 -69.10 37.65
C THR A 208 -32.80 -70.50 37.96
N GLU A 209 -32.42 -71.51 37.17
CA GLU A 209 -32.84 -72.91 37.36
C GLU A 209 -32.27 -73.53 38.65
N TYR A 210 -31.10 -73.06 39.07
CA TYR A 210 -30.47 -73.45 40.32
C TYR A 210 -31.30 -72.93 41.51
N TYR A 211 -31.67 -71.64 41.51
CA TYR A 211 -32.46 -71.02 42.59
C TYR A 211 -33.92 -71.47 42.68
N THR A 212 -34.52 -71.89 41.57
CA THR A 212 -35.95 -72.27 41.50
C THR A 212 -36.20 -73.74 41.85
N ALA A 213 -35.17 -74.59 41.99
CA ALA A 213 -35.34 -75.99 42.40
C ALA A 213 -36.01 -76.12 43.80
N ARG A 214 -36.79 -77.18 44.09
CA ARG A 214 -37.63 -77.36 45.32
C ARG A 214 -36.95 -78.22 46.44
N SER A 215 -37.25 -77.97 47.73
CA SER A 215 -36.38 -78.17 48.92
C SER A 215 -35.81 -79.53 49.26
N LEU A 216 -36.37 -80.63 48.78
CA LEU A 216 -36.06 -81.93 49.38
C LEU A 216 -35.59 -83.01 48.39
N ARG A 217 -35.64 -82.77 47.07
CA ARG A 217 -34.81 -83.50 46.07
C ARG A 217 -33.48 -82.76 45.77
N ARG A 218 -33.23 -81.68 46.51
CA ARG A 218 -32.43 -80.50 46.14
C ARG A 218 -30.92 -80.70 46.19
N VAL A 219 -30.35 -81.52 47.08
CA VAL A 219 -28.89 -81.46 47.32
C VAL A 219 -28.05 -82.02 46.16
N LYS A 220 -28.46 -83.14 45.56
CA LYS A 220 -27.69 -83.77 44.47
C LYS A 220 -27.83 -83.03 43.13
N ASP A 221 -29.05 -82.62 42.78
CA ASP A 221 -29.31 -81.86 41.56
C ASP A 221 -28.80 -80.41 41.66
N ALA A 222 -28.80 -79.82 42.86
CA ALA A 222 -28.19 -78.51 43.08
C ALA A 222 -26.66 -78.56 42.91
N ALA A 223 -26.00 -79.62 43.35
CA ALA A 223 -24.55 -79.77 43.15
C ALA A 223 -24.18 -79.86 41.66
N LEU A 224 -24.95 -80.62 40.86
CA LEU A 224 -24.74 -80.71 39.41
C LEU A 224 -25.00 -79.38 38.70
N LYS A 225 -26.12 -78.72 39.01
CA LYS A 225 -26.46 -77.41 38.44
C LYS A 225 -25.46 -76.32 38.82
N ARG A 226 -24.88 -76.40 40.03
CA ARG A 226 -23.80 -75.50 40.47
C ARG A 226 -22.55 -75.66 39.60
N ASP A 227 -22.14 -76.89 39.31
CA ASP A 227 -20.99 -77.15 38.43
C ASP A 227 -21.23 -76.63 37.00
N GLU A 228 -22.43 -76.84 36.45
CA GLU A 228 -22.80 -76.28 35.14
C GLU A 228 -22.78 -74.75 35.12
N MET A 229 -23.26 -74.10 36.17
CA MET A 229 -23.21 -72.64 36.33
C MET A 229 -21.76 -72.13 36.37
N LEU A 230 -20.89 -72.75 37.17
CA LEU A 230 -19.49 -72.35 37.27
C LEU A 230 -18.72 -72.58 35.96
N LYS A 231 -19.07 -73.65 35.22
CA LYS A 231 -18.56 -73.87 33.86
C LYS A 231 -19.00 -72.76 32.90
N ALA A 232 -20.27 -72.35 32.94
CA ALA A 232 -20.77 -71.24 32.12
C ALA A 232 -20.06 -69.92 32.47
N ALA A 233 -19.87 -69.61 33.76
CA ALA A 233 -19.11 -68.45 34.21
C ALA A 233 -17.66 -68.47 33.72
N SER A 234 -16.98 -69.63 33.81
CA SER A 234 -15.60 -69.79 33.33
C SER A 234 -15.50 -69.60 31.81
N ARG A 235 -16.44 -70.14 31.03
CA ARG A 235 -16.51 -69.91 29.58
C ARG A 235 -16.74 -68.43 29.26
N LEU A 236 -17.59 -67.74 30.02
CA LEU A 236 -17.83 -66.31 29.84
C LEU A 236 -16.57 -65.50 30.09
N ARG A 237 -15.80 -65.79 31.16
CA ARG A 237 -14.51 -65.14 31.43
C ARG A 237 -13.53 -65.30 30.26
N ILE A 238 -13.43 -66.51 29.72
CA ILE A 238 -12.59 -66.80 28.55
C ILE A 238 -13.04 -65.94 27.37
N LYS A 239 -14.35 -65.90 27.07
CA LYS A 239 -14.90 -65.11 25.96
C LYS A 239 -14.68 -63.61 26.15
N LEU A 240 -14.88 -63.08 27.35
CA LEU A 240 -14.64 -61.66 27.65
C LEU A 240 -13.15 -61.28 27.54
N SER A 241 -12.25 -62.16 27.97
CA SER A 241 -10.81 -61.98 27.79
C SER A 241 -10.40 -62.05 26.31
N GLU A 242 -10.99 -62.95 25.53
CA GLU A 242 -10.78 -63.02 24.08
C GLU A 242 -11.26 -61.74 23.38
N ILE A 243 -12.44 -61.23 23.74
CA ILE A 243 -12.95 -59.94 23.24
C ILE A 243 -11.95 -58.82 23.57
N HIS A 244 -11.52 -58.73 24.82
CA HIS A 244 -10.58 -57.69 25.25
C HIS A 244 -9.29 -57.72 24.43
N LYS A 245 -8.70 -58.91 24.26
CA LYS A 245 -7.48 -59.10 23.46
C LYS A 245 -7.69 -58.71 21.99
N GLN A 246 -8.84 -59.03 21.40
CA GLN A 246 -9.14 -58.61 20.03
C GLN A 246 -9.30 -57.10 19.91
N CYS A 247 -9.95 -56.44 20.88
CA CYS A 247 -10.04 -54.98 20.92
C CYS A 247 -8.65 -54.34 20.99
N GLU A 248 -7.75 -54.85 21.84
CA GLU A 248 -6.37 -54.36 21.92
C GLU A 248 -5.62 -54.51 20.59
N ILE A 249 -5.77 -55.66 19.91
CA ILE A 249 -5.14 -55.89 18.61
C ILE A 249 -5.64 -54.86 17.58
N ILE A 250 -6.94 -54.63 17.50
CA ILE A 250 -7.53 -53.67 16.55
C ILE A 250 -7.05 -52.25 16.88
N MET A 251 -7.14 -51.82 18.15
CA MET A 251 -6.64 -50.51 18.57
C MET A 251 -5.15 -50.32 18.26
N MET A 252 -4.31 -51.36 18.44
CA MET A 252 -2.90 -51.29 18.07
C MET A 252 -2.67 -51.19 16.55
N GLN A 253 -3.54 -51.80 15.73
CA GLN A 253 -3.49 -51.67 14.27
C GLN A 253 -3.88 -50.24 13.86
N ASP A 254 -4.95 -49.70 14.42
CA ASP A 254 -5.41 -48.33 14.18
C ASP A 254 -4.34 -47.31 14.59
N LEU A 255 -3.73 -47.47 15.77
CA LEU A 255 -2.63 -46.61 16.22
C LEU A 255 -1.42 -46.65 15.28
N LYS A 256 -1.07 -47.84 14.75
CA LYS A 256 0.01 -47.96 13.75
C LYS A 256 -0.36 -47.22 12.47
N GLU A 257 -1.60 -47.30 12.04
CA GLU A 257 -2.06 -46.63 10.82
C GLU A 257 -2.10 -45.11 10.98
N ILE A 258 -2.64 -44.62 12.09
CA ILE A 258 -2.58 -43.19 12.45
C ILE A 258 -1.13 -42.71 12.44
N ARG A 259 -0.21 -43.47 13.04
CA ARG A 259 1.23 -43.12 13.04
C ARG A 259 1.81 -43.07 11.63
N ARG A 260 1.47 -44.02 10.74
CA ARG A 260 1.91 -43.97 9.33
C ARG A 260 1.38 -42.73 8.63
N ASN A 261 0.10 -42.41 8.82
CA ASN A 261 -0.52 -41.23 8.23
C ASN A 261 0.12 -39.94 8.72
N LEU A 262 0.46 -39.84 10.02
CA LEU A 262 1.21 -38.70 10.56
C LEU A 262 2.59 -38.53 9.91
N VAL A 263 3.31 -39.63 9.67
CA VAL A 263 4.61 -39.58 8.97
C VAL A 263 4.44 -39.09 7.54
N VAL A 264 3.47 -39.62 6.79
CA VAL A 264 3.17 -39.19 5.41
C VAL A 264 2.80 -37.70 5.38
N MET A 265 1.93 -37.26 6.28
CA MET A 265 1.50 -35.87 6.36
C MET A 265 2.65 -34.93 6.71
N THR A 266 3.56 -35.35 7.59
CA THR A 266 4.76 -34.57 7.93
C THR A 266 5.69 -34.41 6.72
N VAL A 267 5.88 -35.47 5.92
CA VAL A 267 6.67 -35.39 4.67
C VAL A 267 6.03 -34.45 3.66
N GLN A 268 4.70 -34.50 3.53
CA GLN A 268 3.96 -33.57 2.66
C GLN A 268 4.11 -32.12 3.12
N LEU A 269 4.01 -31.85 4.42
CA LEU A 269 4.21 -30.51 5.00
C LEU A 269 5.60 -29.97 4.67
N ASN A 270 6.65 -30.75 4.93
CA ASN A 270 8.02 -30.34 4.61
C ASN A 270 8.20 -30.07 3.11
N THR A 271 7.58 -30.89 2.25
CA THR A 271 7.63 -30.70 0.79
C THR A 271 6.94 -29.39 0.37
N THR A 272 5.80 -29.06 0.99
CA THR A 272 5.11 -27.79 0.71
C THR A 272 5.89 -26.59 1.22
N GLU A 273 6.55 -26.71 2.37
CA GLU A 273 7.40 -25.66 2.94
C GLU A 273 8.62 -25.39 2.03
N MET A 274 9.25 -26.44 1.49
CA MET A 274 10.33 -26.27 0.51
C MET A 274 9.88 -25.54 -0.75
N LYS A 275 8.69 -25.87 -1.30
CA LYS A 275 8.13 -25.17 -2.47
C LYS A 275 7.79 -23.72 -2.17
N LEU A 276 7.28 -23.43 -0.97
CA LEU A 276 7.01 -22.06 -0.54
C LEU A 276 8.31 -21.25 -0.44
N ASN A 277 9.35 -21.84 0.14
CA ASN A 277 10.66 -21.20 0.24
C ASN A 277 11.27 -20.94 -1.16
N GLU A 278 11.18 -21.91 -2.08
CA GLU A 278 11.60 -21.72 -3.47
C GLU A 278 10.84 -20.58 -4.16
N SER A 279 9.52 -20.50 -3.96
CA SER A 279 8.71 -19.41 -4.51
C SER A 279 9.09 -18.06 -3.93
N ASN A 280 9.42 -17.98 -2.64
CA ASN A 280 9.86 -16.73 -2.00
C ASN A 280 11.19 -16.22 -2.57
N ILE A 281 12.15 -17.11 -2.83
CA ILE A 281 13.43 -16.75 -3.47
C ILE A 281 13.16 -16.15 -4.86
N ARG A 282 12.30 -16.79 -5.67
CA ARG A 282 11.95 -16.27 -7.01
C ARG A 282 11.26 -14.90 -6.96
N LEU A 283 10.42 -14.66 -5.96
CA LEU A 283 9.77 -13.36 -5.77
C LEU A 283 10.78 -12.26 -5.44
N GLN A 284 11.79 -12.55 -4.61
CA GLN A 284 12.88 -11.61 -4.33
C GLN A 284 13.67 -11.26 -5.59
N GLU A 285 14.04 -12.25 -6.41
CA GLU A 285 14.74 -12.01 -7.68
C GLU A 285 13.93 -11.15 -8.66
N ILE A 286 12.60 -11.36 -8.73
CA ILE A 286 11.71 -10.54 -9.56
C ILE A 286 11.66 -9.10 -9.03
N GLN A 287 11.61 -8.93 -7.71
CA GLN A 287 11.53 -7.62 -7.09
C GLN A 287 12.81 -6.80 -7.31
N GLU A 288 13.98 -7.43 -7.22
CA GLU A 288 15.27 -6.80 -7.56
C GLU A 288 15.34 -6.38 -9.04
N LYS A 289 14.91 -7.25 -9.97
CA LYS A 289 14.85 -6.89 -11.39
C LYS A 289 13.86 -5.75 -11.66
N SER A 290 12.75 -5.72 -10.94
CA SER A 290 11.76 -4.64 -11.06
C SER A 290 12.32 -3.30 -10.61
N THR A 291 13.15 -3.27 -9.55
CA THR A 291 13.80 -2.03 -9.10
C THR A 291 14.81 -1.49 -10.11
N ASP A 292 15.57 -2.37 -10.77
CA ASP A 292 16.52 -1.98 -11.82
C ASP A 292 15.79 -1.41 -13.05
N ILE A 293 14.66 -2.01 -13.45
CA ILE A 293 13.83 -1.51 -14.55
C ILE A 293 13.27 -0.12 -14.22
N HIS A 294 12.86 0.12 -12.97
CA HIS A 294 12.38 1.45 -12.57
C HIS A 294 13.49 2.51 -12.61
N ALA A 295 14.68 2.20 -12.09
CA ALA A 295 15.82 3.12 -12.13
C ALA A 295 16.24 3.47 -13.56
N THR A 296 16.27 2.48 -14.47
CA THR A 296 16.59 2.70 -15.89
C THR A 296 15.48 3.47 -16.63
N GLY A 297 14.22 3.26 -16.26
CA GLY A 297 13.09 4.03 -16.79
C GLY A 297 13.16 5.52 -16.40
N GLU A 298 13.53 5.82 -15.16
CA GLU A 298 13.65 7.21 -14.68
C GLU A 298 14.81 7.96 -15.33
N ASP A 299 15.97 7.34 -15.49
CA ASP A 299 17.11 7.91 -16.23
C ASP A 299 16.74 8.26 -17.68
N THR A 300 16.06 7.33 -18.36
CA THR A 300 15.61 7.55 -19.74
C THR A 300 14.64 8.72 -19.84
N ASN A 301 13.71 8.84 -18.89
CA ASN A 301 12.75 9.95 -18.85
C ASN A 301 13.45 11.30 -18.62
N ASN A 302 14.44 11.35 -17.73
CA ASN A 302 15.23 12.56 -17.49
C ASN A 302 15.98 13.00 -18.75
N ARG A 303 16.61 12.06 -19.46
CA ARG A 303 17.31 12.34 -20.73
C ARG A 303 16.38 12.86 -21.82
N VAL A 304 15.15 12.33 -21.91
CA VAL A 304 14.14 12.83 -22.86
C VAL A 304 13.74 14.26 -22.52
N ARG A 305 13.48 14.57 -21.25
CA ARG A 305 13.11 15.91 -20.80
C ARG A 305 14.22 16.93 -21.04
N GLU A 306 15.47 16.55 -20.75
CA GLU A 306 16.64 17.38 -21.05
C GLU A 306 16.80 17.62 -22.55
N GLY A 307 16.60 16.59 -23.37
CA GLY A 307 16.62 16.70 -24.83
C GLY A 307 15.56 17.66 -25.37
N GLN A 308 14.33 17.59 -24.87
CA GLN A 308 13.24 18.51 -25.25
C GLN A 308 13.57 19.96 -24.87
N ALA A 309 13.98 20.20 -23.63
CA ALA A 309 14.36 21.54 -23.18
C ALA A 309 15.54 22.12 -23.98
N TRP A 310 16.48 21.27 -24.38
CA TRP A 310 17.59 21.68 -25.25
C TRP A 310 17.11 22.07 -26.65
N MET A 311 16.22 21.30 -27.26
CA MET A 311 15.64 21.64 -28.58
C MET A 311 14.85 22.95 -28.54
N GLU A 312 14.03 23.16 -27.52
CA GLU A 312 13.30 24.43 -27.36
C GLU A 312 14.24 25.63 -27.26
N ARG A 313 15.33 25.52 -26.48
CA ARG A 313 16.35 26.59 -26.40
C ARG A 313 17.01 26.84 -27.75
N GLN A 314 17.25 25.78 -28.53
CA GLN A 314 17.87 25.89 -29.85
C GLN A 314 16.94 26.57 -30.86
N GLU A 315 15.65 26.23 -30.85
CA GLU A 315 14.62 26.88 -31.68
C GLU A 315 14.46 28.35 -31.32
N ARG A 316 14.34 28.69 -30.02
CA ARG A 316 14.30 30.08 -29.53
C ARG A 316 15.53 30.88 -29.96
N SER A 317 16.72 30.31 -29.77
CA SER A 317 17.98 30.94 -30.21
C SER A 317 18.07 31.12 -31.73
N ARG A 318 17.37 30.29 -32.51
CA ARG A 318 17.30 30.42 -33.97
C ARG A 318 16.32 31.53 -34.35
N ALA A 319 15.11 31.52 -33.80
CA ALA A 319 14.09 32.54 -34.06
C ALA A 319 14.58 33.94 -33.66
N GLN A 320 15.21 34.09 -32.50
CA GLN A 320 15.82 35.37 -32.08
C GLN A 320 16.92 35.84 -33.05
N ARG A 321 17.75 34.94 -33.56
CA ARG A 321 18.79 35.30 -34.55
C ARG A 321 18.20 35.70 -35.90
N GLU A 322 17.16 35.01 -36.35
CA GLU A 322 16.44 35.35 -37.58
C GLU A 322 15.77 36.73 -37.43
N TYR A 323 15.07 36.99 -36.33
CA TYR A 323 14.49 38.30 -36.01
C TYR A 323 15.54 39.43 -35.96
N LEU A 324 16.62 39.25 -35.20
CA LEU A 324 17.66 40.27 -35.10
C LEU A 324 18.35 40.51 -36.45
N SER A 325 18.49 39.48 -37.29
CA SER A 325 19.02 39.62 -38.65
C SER A 325 18.08 40.44 -39.54
N GLU A 326 16.78 40.21 -39.45
CA GLU A 326 15.77 40.97 -40.18
C GLU A 326 15.72 42.43 -39.71
N LEU A 327 15.64 42.66 -38.39
CA LEU A 327 15.66 43.99 -37.81
C LEU A 327 16.94 44.75 -38.18
N ARG A 328 18.10 44.08 -38.17
CA ARG A 328 19.36 44.70 -38.61
C ARG A 328 19.31 45.14 -40.07
N LYS A 329 18.62 44.39 -40.93
CA LYS A 329 18.44 44.73 -42.34
C LYS A 329 17.49 45.94 -42.48
N THR A 330 16.37 45.94 -41.77
CA THR A 330 15.38 47.04 -41.80
C THR A 330 15.96 48.36 -41.29
N LEU A 331 16.74 48.32 -40.22
CA LEU A 331 17.37 49.51 -39.63
C LEU A 331 18.59 50.04 -40.43
N ASP A 332 19.00 49.38 -41.53
CA ASP A 332 20.29 49.60 -42.20
C ASP A 332 21.48 49.64 -41.23
N ALA A 333 21.44 48.73 -40.26
CA ALA A 333 22.34 48.62 -39.13
C ALA A 333 23.64 47.87 -39.46
N LYS A 334 24.17 48.05 -40.68
CA LYS A 334 25.36 47.30 -41.14
C LYS A 334 26.59 47.62 -40.29
N ASP A 335 26.73 48.87 -39.88
CA ASP A 335 27.89 49.39 -39.14
C ASP A 335 27.74 49.33 -37.61
N MET A 336 26.72 48.63 -37.07
CA MET A 336 26.55 48.53 -35.63
C MET A 336 27.62 47.64 -35.01
N ILE A 337 28.50 48.28 -34.25
CA ILE A 337 29.59 47.63 -33.51
C ILE A 337 29.07 47.28 -32.12
N LYS A 338 29.42 46.09 -31.62
CA LYS A 338 29.08 45.71 -30.24
C LYS A 338 29.73 46.67 -29.26
N ALA A 339 29.05 46.97 -28.16
CA ALA A 339 29.59 47.87 -27.12
C ALA A 339 31.01 47.48 -26.68
N SER A 340 31.28 46.18 -26.48
CA SER A 340 32.62 45.66 -26.14
C SER A 340 33.70 46.02 -27.17
N ASP A 341 33.35 45.89 -28.45
CA ASP A 341 34.29 46.09 -29.55
C ASP A 341 34.52 47.60 -29.77
N ALA A 342 33.47 48.41 -29.59
CA ALA A 342 33.55 49.86 -29.64
C ALA A 342 34.42 50.41 -28.49
N ILE A 343 34.23 49.92 -27.26
CA ILE A 343 35.08 50.26 -26.10
C ILE A 343 36.55 49.95 -26.39
N LEU A 344 36.85 48.77 -26.94
CA LEU A 344 38.22 48.38 -27.29
C LEU A 344 38.81 49.31 -28.34
N GLN A 345 38.04 49.67 -29.37
CA GLN A 345 38.48 50.58 -30.44
C GLN A 345 38.74 51.99 -29.91
N VAL A 346 37.78 52.58 -29.18
CA VAL A 346 37.92 53.92 -28.59
C VAL A 346 39.10 53.98 -27.63
N THR A 347 39.23 52.99 -26.73
CA THR A 347 40.34 52.92 -25.77
C THR A 347 41.69 52.78 -26.47
N ALA A 348 41.78 51.94 -27.50
CA ALA A 348 43.02 51.76 -28.26
C ALA A 348 43.40 53.04 -29.04
N LEU A 349 42.40 53.72 -29.60
CA LEU A 349 42.60 54.97 -30.33
C LEU A 349 43.07 56.07 -29.38
N LEU A 350 42.35 56.31 -28.28
CA LEU A 350 42.73 57.34 -27.32
C LEU A 350 44.09 57.07 -26.64
N ARG A 351 44.46 55.79 -26.43
CA ARG A 351 45.79 55.44 -25.92
C ARG A 351 46.90 55.82 -26.89
N ARG A 352 46.71 55.55 -28.18
CA ARG A 352 47.67 55.94 -29.22
C ARG A 352 47.87 57.47 -29.28
N LEU A 353 46.83 58.27 -29.01
CA LEU A 353 46.98 59.73 -28.89
C LEU A 353 47.87 60.13 -27.74
N SER A 354 47.70 59.50 -26.59
CA SER A 354 48.52 59.80 -25.42
C SER A 354 49.99 59.34 -25.58
N GLU A 355 50.23 58.38 -26.48
CA GLU A 355 51.57 57.83 -26.76
C GLU A 355 52.31 58.60 -27.86
N ASP A 356 51.62 59.39 -28.71
CA ASP A 356 52.25 60.20 -29.76
C ASP A 356 52.92 61.47 -29.19
N GLN A 357 53.96 61.23 -28.40
CA GLN A 357 54.79 62.21 -27.68
C GLN A 357 55.65 63.08 -28.60
N THR A 358 55.63 62.84 -29.91
CA THR A 358 56.55 63.45 -30.86
C THR A 358 56.21 64.91 -31.20
N SER A 359 55.02 65.39 -30.83
CA SER A 359 54.48 66.69 -31.26
C SER A 359 54.77 67.87 -30.34
N GLY A 360 55.48 67.69 -29.22
CA GLY A 360 55.83 68.77 -28.27
C GLY A 360 54.65 69.40 -27.53
N ARG A 361 53.42 68.86 -27.70
CA ARG A 361 52.24 69.25 -26.92
C ARG A 361 52.29 68.55 -25.56
N LYS A 362 52.05 69.29 -24.46
CA LYS A 362 51.88 68.70 -23.12
C LYS A 362 50.80 67.61 -23.20
N ASN A 363 51.10 66.41 -22.68
CA ASN A 363 50.20 65.26 -22.75
C ASN A 363 48.85 65.59 -22.13
N ALA A 364 47.75 65.43 -22.88
CA ALA A 364 46.44 65.32 -22.25
C ALA A 364 46.48 64.07 -21.35
N ALA A 365 46.25 64.22 -20.05
CA ALA A 365 46.10 63.08 -19.17
C ALA A 365 44.90 62.28 -19.63
N GLN A 366 45.07 60.96 -19.65
CA GLN A 366 43.96 60.05 -19.89
C GLN A 366 42.94 60.23 -18.76
N MET A 367 41.66 60.44 -19.09
CA MET A 367 40.60 60.43 -18.07
C MET A 367 40.64 59.09 -17.35
N SER A 368 40.99 59.14 -16.06
CA SER A 368 41.01 57.95 -15.22
C SER A 368 39.65 57.75 -14.53
N PRO A 369 39.32 56.52 -14.14
CA PRO A 369 38.15 56.24 -13.32
C PRO A 369 38.11 57.05 -12.02
N ALA A 370 39.28 57.30 -11.42
CA ALA A 370 39.40 58.07 -10.18
C ALA A 370 39.05 59.55 -10.42
N MET A 371 39.53 60.14 -11.51
CA MET A 371 39.20 61.52 -11.89
C MET A 371 37.70 61.68 -12.16
N LEU A 372 37.11 60.72 -12.90
CA LEU A 372 35.68 60.77 -13.20
C LEU A 372 34.83 60.65 -11.92
N LYS A 373 35.18 59.74 -11.01
CA LYS A 373 34.48 59.56 -9.72
C LYS A 373 34.70 60.70 -8.72
N ALA A 374 35.81 61.43 -8.83
CA ALA A 374 36.09 62.59 -7.98
C ALA A 374 35.16 63.76 -8.30
N ASN A 375 34.70 63.88 -9.55
CA ASN A 375 33.76 64.92 -9.97
C ASN A 375 32.41 64.77 -9.27
N GLU A 376 31.98 65.85 -8.60
CA GLU A 376 30.73 65.89 -7.82
C GLU A 376 29.50 65.65 -8.70
N SER A 377 29.38 66.33 -9.84
CA SER A 377 28.26 66.17 -10.77
C SER A 377 28.14 64.73 -11.30
N PHE A 378 29.27 64.06 -11.58
CA PHE A 378 29.27 62.67 -12.00
C PHE A 378 28.84 61.73 -10.87
N ARG A 379 29.40 61.92 -9.68
CA ARG A 379 29.05 61.12 -8.50
C ARG A 379 27.55 61.24 -8.18
N ASP A 380 27.05 62.47 -8.09
CA ASP A 380 25.64 62.76 -7.83
C ASP A 380 24.73 62.13 -8.88
N TRP A 381 25.07 62.27 -10.16
CA TRP A 381 24.31 61.65 -11.25
C TRP A 381 24.28 60.12 -11.15
N ASN A 382 25.43 59.50 -10.87
CA ASN A 382 25.58 58.05 -10.85
C ASN A 382 24.90 57.40 -9.64
N GLU A 383 24.91 58.08 -8.49
CA GLU A 383 24.35 57.61 -7.21
C GLU A 383 22.84 57.84 -7.10
N ARG A 384 22.28 58.81 -7.82
CA ARG A 384 20.82 59.02 -7.86
C ARG A 384 20.10 57.73 -8.27
N SER A 385 19.04 57.37 -7.55
CA SER A 385 18.13 56.29 -7.96
C SER A 385 17.21 56.71 -9.11
N GLU A 386 16.89 58.00 -9.18
CA GLU A 386 16.00 58.57 -10.18
C GLU A 386 16.64 58.64 -11.58
N SER A 387 15.78 58.64 -12.60
CA SER A 387 16.19 58.90 -13.98
C SER A 387 16.86 60.26 -14.10
N SER A 388 18.04 60.29 -14.71
CA SER A 388 18.84 61.50 -14.84
C SER A 388 19.76 61.49 -16.05
N MET A 389 20.07 62.67 -16.57
CA MET A 389 20.99 62.89 -17.68
C MET A 389 22.19 63.72 -17.20
N LEU A 390 23.41 63.29 -17.56
CA LEU A 390 24.64 64.02 -17.33
C LEU A 390 25.30 64.37 -18.65
N VAL A 391 25.60 65.66 -18.83
CA VAL A 391 26.38 66.16 -19.97
C VAL A 391 27.80 66.49 -19.52
N LEU A 392 28.78 65.83 -20.12
CA LEU A 392 30.20 66.12 -19.94
C LEU A 392 30.72 66.80 -21.21
N GLY A 393 31.12 68.06 -21.08
CA GLY A 393 31.79 68.83 -22.11
C GLY A 393 33.24 69.07 -21.74
N GLY A 394 34.15 68.98 -22.70
CA GLY A 394 35.57 69.26 -22.47
C GLY A 394 36.31 69.56 -23.76
N CYS A 395 37.49 70.15 -23.61
CA CYS A 395 38.44 70.41 -24.69
C CYS A 395 39.74 69.64 -24.42
N ASN A 396 40.39 69.14 -25.47
CA ASN A 396 41.65 68.38 -25.35
C ASN A 396 42.84 69.23 -24.97
N PHE A 397 42.80 70.51 -25.36
CA PHE A 397 43.89 71.44 -25.20
C PHE A 397 43.32 72.81 -24.82
N VAL A 398 43.84 73.38 -23.74
CA VAL A 398 43.74 74.83 -23.50
C VAL A 398 44.68 75.47 -24.52
N ARG A 399 44.15 76.02 -25.61
CA ARG A 399 44.98 76.77 -26.56
C ARG A 399 45.36 78.10 -25.90
N GLU A 400 46.65 78.41 -25.89
CA GLU A 400 47.18 79.71 -25.43
C GLU A 400 46.83 80.87 -26.38
N THR A 401 46.24 80.61 -27.55
CA THR A 401 45.88 81.63 -28.54
C THR A 401 44.43 81.51 -29.03
N ASP A 402 43.67 82.59 -28.84
CA ASP A 402 42.23 82.71 -29.18
C ASP A 402 41.92 82.71 -30.70
N SER A 403 42.91 82.55 -31.58
CA SER A 403 42.81 82.98 -32.99
C SER A 403 42.52 81.90 -34.04
N GLU A 404 42.36 80.61 -33.68
CA GLU A 404 42.01 79.57 -34.67
C GLU A 404 40.72 78.80 -34.29
N PRO A 405 39.63 78.95 -35.08
CA PRO A 405 38.30 78.43 -34.72
C PRO A 405 38.03 76.93 -34.89
N ASP A 406 38.93 76.10 -35.45
CA ASP A 406 38.54 74.77 -35.95
C ASP A 406 39.24 73.59 -35.25
N CYS A 407 38.83 73.29 -34.01
CA CYS A 407 39.13 72.02 -33.34
C CYS A 407 37.97 70.99 -33.40
N ASP A 408 36.92 71.26 -34.18
CA ASP A 408 35.68 70.47 -34.25
C ASP A 408 35.84 69.02 -34.78
N GLY A 409 37.07 68.59 -35.08
CA GLY A 409 37.43 67.23 -35.52
C GLY A 409 38.29 66.42 -34.55
N GLU A 410 38.87 67.03 -33.50
CA GLU A 410 39.83 66.32 -32.64
C GLU A 410 39.13 65.35 -31.65
N MET A 411 39.82 64.26 -31.28
CA MET A 411 39.35 63.22 -30.34
C MET A 411 39.19 63.74 -28.93
N SER A 412 38.00 63.66 -28.31
CA SER A 412 37.82 64.16 -26.93
C SER A 412 38.48 63.23 -25.92
N TRP A 413 39.32 63.75 -25.03
CA TRP A 413 39.88 63.00 -23.91
C TRP A 413 38.78 62.46 -22.98
N LEU A 414 37.61 63.11 -22.95
CA LEU A 414 36.42 62.63 -22.22
C LEU A 414 35.78 61.39 -22.84
N SER A 415 36.16 60.99 -24.07
CA SER A 415 35.69 59.72 -24.65
C SER A 415 36.23 58.48 -23.90
N PHE A 416 37.25 58.64 -23.06
CA PHE A 416 37.61 57.62 -22.08
C PHE A 416 36.55 57.46 -20.98
N ALA A 417 35.86 58.55 -20.59
CA ALA A 417 34.79 58.50 -19.59
C ALA A 417 33.61 57.67 -20.07
N SER A 418 33.19 57.85 -21.33
CA SER A 418 32.11 57.07 -21.96
C SER A 418 32.50 55.60 -22.10
N ALA A 419 33.72 55.31 -22.56
CA ALA A 419 34.23 53.94 -22.68
C ALA A 419 34.30 53.23 -21.30
N TRP A 420 34.84 53.90 -20.29
CA TRP A 420 34.95 53.35 -18.94
C TRP A 420 33.58 53.14 -18.29
N TYR A 421 32.70 54.14 -18.34
CA TYR A 421 31.36 54.01 -17.75
C TYR A 421 30.55 52.91 -18.45
N THR A 422 30.66 52.77 -19.78
CA THR A 422 30.02 51.67 -20.51
C THR A 422 30.58 50.32 -20.05
N GLN A 423 31.91 50.21 -19.85
CA GLN A 423 32.52 48.97 -19.35
C GLN A 423 32.06 48.63 -17.93
N ASP A 424 31.94 49.63 -17.05
CA ASP A 424 31.43 49.46 -15.69
C ASP A 424 29.95 49.06 -15.70
N ALA A 425 29.12 49.74 -16.50
CA ALA A 425 27.71 49.44 -16.66
C ALA A 425 27.46 48.03 -17.21
N LEU A 426 28.30 47.53 -18.12
CA LEU A 426 28.24 46.15 -18.63
C LEU A 426 28.62 45.08 -17.59
N ARG A 427 29.35 45.45 -16.52
CA ARG A 427 29.70 44.53 -15.41
C ARG A 427 28.61 44.47 -14.34
N ASN A 428 27.78 45.50 -14.27
CA ASN A 428 26.70 45.59 -13.31
C ASN A 428 25.41 44.97 -13.88
N PRO A 429 24.55 44.36 -13.04
CA PRO A 429 23.26 43.87 -13.49
C PRO A 429 22.41 45.06 -13.96
N GLY A 430 22.15 45.12 -15.28
CA GLY A 430 21.48 46.24 -15.91
C GLY A 430 21.53 46.14 -17.43
N LEU A 431 20.82 47.05 -18.08
CA LEU A 431 20.80 47.18 -19.54
C LEU A 431 21.64 48.38 -19.94
N THR A 432 22.65 48.16 -20.78
CA THR A 432 23.53 49.24 -21.27
C THR A 432 23.35 49.40 -22.77
N LEU A 433 22.90 50.58 -23.19
CA LEU A 433 22.87 51.02 -24.57
C LEU A 433 24.03 51.99 -24.80
N SER A 434 24.77 51.81 -25.88
CA SER A 434 25.94 52.65 -26.14
C SER A 434 26.06 53.02 -27.61
N PHE A 435 26.49 54.26 -27.86
CA PHE A 435 26.85 54.75 -29.17
C PHE A 435 28.16 55.53 -29.07
N PHE A 436 29.11 55.17 -29.93
CA PHE A 436 30.41 55.84 -30.00
C PHE A 436 30.54 56.58 -31.32
N GLY A 437 30.37 57.90 -31.27
CA GLY A 437 30.44 58.77 -32.45
C GLY A 437 31.85 58.87 -33.03
N GLN A 438 32.88 58.56 -32.24
CA GLN A 438 34.26 58.73 -32.64
C GLN A 438 35.09 57.45 -32.53
N LEU A 439 35.11 56.68 -33.61
CA LEU A 439 35.88 55.43 -33.73
C LEU A 439 37.14 55.56 -34.60
N ASN A 440 37.37 56.76 -35.14
CA ASN A 440 38.53 57.05 -35.98
C ASN A 440 39.03 58.48 -35.72
N TYR A 441 40.33 58.70 -35.96
CA TYR A 441 41.01 59.98 -35.84
C TYR A 441 40.44 61.07 -36.72
N ASN A 442 40.09 60.69 -37.95
CA ASN A 442 39.66 61.60 -38.99
C ASN A 442 38.26 61.21 -39.46
N VAL A 443 37.26 61.41 -38.59
CA VAL A 443 35.85 61.31 -39.02
C VAL A 443 35.57 62.52 -39.91
N LYS A 444 35.83 62.37 -41.21
CA LYS A 444 35.42 63.34 -42.22
C LYS A 444 33.91 63.56 -42.09
N THR A 445 33.44 64.77 -42.36
CA THR A 445 32.01 65.15 -42.28
C THR A 445 31.11 64.14 -43.01
N GLN A 446 31.52 63.66 -44.17
CA GLN A 446 30.82 62.65 -44.99
C GLN A 446 30.69 61.23 -44.35
N HIS A 447 31.41 60.96 -43.26
CA HIS A 447 31.36 59.68 -42.53
C HIS A 447 30.72 59.80 -41.16
N ARG A 448 30.30 61.01 -40.77
CA ARG A 448 29.56 61.24 -39.54
C ARG A 448 28.23 60.52 -39.62
N LYS A 449 27.83 59.91 -38.50
CA LYS A 449 26.55 59.24 -38.40
C LYS A 449 25.48 60.27 -38.07
N THR A 450 24.30 60.17 -38.69
CA THR A 450 23.16 61.00 -38.31
C THR A 450 22.70 60.65 -36.89
N PHE A 451 22.00 61.57 -36.23
CA PHE A 451 21.35 61.26 -34.95
C PHE A 451 20.40 60.05 -35.06
N TRP A 452 19.77 59.88 -36.22
CA TRP A 452 18.92 58.73 -36.54
C TRP A 452 19.64 57.40 -36.44
N HIS A 453 20.90 57.35 -36.85
CA HIS A 453 21.72 56.15 -36.70
C HIS A 453 21.97 55.81 -35.22
N VAL A 454 22.07 56.81 -34.34
CA VAL A 454 22.18 56.62 -32.89
C VAL A 454 20.91 55.96 -32.35
N VAL A 455 19.74 56.48 -32.71
CA VAL A 455 18.45 55.93 -32.24
C VAL A 455 18.22 54.51 -32.79
N LYS A 456 18.48 54.27 -34.08
CA LYS A 456 18.45 52.93 -34.68
C LYS A 456 19.37 51.96 -33.93
N THR A 457 20.53 52.43 -33.49
CA THR A 457 21.48 51.64 -32.69
C THR A 457 20.89 51.25 -31.34
N PHE A 458 20.17 52.15 -30.68
CA PHE A 458 19.49 51.86 -29.42
C PHE A 458 18.31 50.91 -29.58
N VAL A 459 17.49 51.09 -30.62
CA VAL A 459 16.39 50.16 -30.95
C VAL A 459 16.95 48.75 -31.15
N TYR A 460 18.02 48.61 -31.93
CA TYR A 460 18.66 47.31 -32.15
C TYR A 460 19.25 46.71 -30.87
N GLN A 461 19.97 47.51 -30.06
CA GLN A 461 20.55 47.03 -28.80
C GLN A 461 19.47 46.65 -27.77
N LEU A 462 18.34 47.36 -27.72
CA LEU A 462 17.21 46.99 -26.89
C LEU A 462 16.56 45.69 -27.37
N ALA A 463 16.34 45.54 -28.68
CA ALA A 463 15.77 44.33 -29.26
C ALA A 463 16.63 43.07 -28.99
N GLN A 464 17.94 43.23 -28.76
CA GLN A 464 18.81 42.12 -28.34
C GLN A 464 18.53 41.63 -26.92
N VAL A 465 17.96 42.48 -26.06
CA VAL A 465 17.80 42.21 -24.62
C VAL A 465 16.34 41.98 -24.24
N VAL A 466 15.38 42.50 -25.00
CA VAL A 466 13.95 42.27 -24.75
C VAL A 466 13.59 40.78 -24.94
N PRO A 467 12.89 40.13 -23.99
CA PRO A 467 12.50 38.73 -24.08
C PRO A 467 11.63 38.38 -25.31
N GLU A 468 11.84 37.19 -25.86
CA GLU A 468 11.15 36.69 -27.06
C GLU A 468 9.63 36.51 -26.87
N GLU A 469 9.16 36.37 -25.63
CA GLU A 469 7.72 36.26 -25.29
C GLU A 469 6.91 37.48 -25.75
N THR A 470 7.59 38.53 -26.19
CA THR A 470 7.01 39.69 -26.86
C THR A 470 7.13 39.65 -28.39
N LEU A 471 7.01 38.47 -29.00
CA LEU A 471 6.94 38.27 -30.46
C LEU A 471 5.92 39.16 -31.18
N GLU A 472 4.74 39.42 -30.61
CA GLU A 472 3.78 40.39 -31.16
C GLU A 472 4.36 41.81 -31.23
N ARG A 473 5.29 42.13 -30.31
CA ARG A 473 6.03 43.39 -30.33
C ARG A 473 7.17 43.37 -31.35
N HIS A 474 7.73 42.22 -31.71
CA HIS A 474 8.77 42.14 -32.75
C HIS A 474 8.25 42.58 -34.12
N GLU A 475 7.08 42.08 -34.52
CA GLU A 475 6.42 42.52 -35.76
C GLU A 475 6.04 44.00 -35.69
N LYS A 476 5.57 44.46 -34.53
CA LYS A 476 5.27 45.88 -34.30
C LYS A 476 6.53 46.74 -34.42
N ILE A 477 7.64 46.35 -33.80
CA ILE A 477 8.92 47.07 -33.89
C ILE A 477 9.37 47.12 -35.35
N ILE A 478 9.37 45.99 -36.07
CA ILE A 478 9.74 45.96 -37.49
C ILE A 478 8.84 46.91 -38.28
N ARG A 479 7.53 46.82 -38.11
CA ARG A 479 6.56 47.69 -38.79
C ARG A 479 6.78 49.16 -38.47
N ASP A 480 6.98 49.49 -37.20
CA ASP A 480 7.23 50.84 -36.70
C ASP A 480 8.60 51.39 -37.17
N THR A 481 9.55 50.50 -37.51
CA THR A 481 10.88 50.86 -38.06
C THR A 481 10.93 50.90 -39.58
N ASP A 482 9.99 50.25 -40.27
CA ASP A 482 9.90 50.17 -41.74
C ASP A 482 9.17 51.36 -42.37
N PHE A 483 8.70 52.31 -41.55
CA PHE A 483 8.08 53.52 -42.07
C PHE A 483 9.12 54.37 -42.83
N SER A 484 8.84 54.61 -44.12
CA SER A 484 9.61 55.50 -44.99
C SER A 484 9.74 56.93 -44.42
N SER A 485 8.90 57.30 -43.46
CA SER A 485 8.97 58.56 -42.71
C SER A 485 10.33 58.76 -42.03
N TRP A 486 11.04 57.71 -41.61
CA TRP A 486 12.32 57.86 -40.91
C TRP A 486 13.45 58.40 -41.78
N ASN A 487 13.34 58.23 -43.10
CA ASN A 487 14.37 58.68 -44.04
C ASN A 487 13.90 59.90 -44.88
N GLU A 488 12.60 60.22 -44.89
CA GLU A 488 12.00 61.24 -45.77
C GLU A 488 11.18 62.33 -45.03
N ALA A 489 10.85 62.16 -43.74
CA ALA A 489 10.01 63.11 -43.01
C ALA A 489 10.78 64.34 -42.48
N ASN A 490 10.01 65.36 -42.12
CA ASN A 490 10.48 66.50 -41.34
C ASN A 490 11.11 66.00 -40.03
N ASP A 491 12.32 66.49 -39.70
CA ASP A 491 13.13 65.95 -38.60
C ASP A 491 12.41 65.94 -37.24
N VAL A 492 11.42 66.81 -37.04
CA VAL A 492 10.66 66.87 -35.78
C VAL A 492 9.68 65.70 -35.64
N ASP A 493 8.94 65.36 -36.68
CA ASP A 493 7.92 64.29 -36.63
C ASP A 493 8.59 62.91 -36.47
N ALA A 494 9.72 62.71 -37.17
CA ALA A 494 10.55 61.52 -37.02
C ALA A 494 11.15 61.38 -35.59
N ILE A 495 11.51 62.49 -34.94
CA ILE A 495 11.97 62.48 -33.54
C ILE A 495 10.85 61.97 -32.62
N GLU A 496 9.62 62.46 -32.81
CA GLU A 496 8.48 62.06 -31.97
C GLU A 496 8.09 60.60 -32.16
N GLU A 497 8.01 60.12 -33.41
CA GLU A 497 7.71 58.71 -33.72
C GLU A 497 8.75 57.76 -33.11
N MET A 498 10.04 58.07 -33.29
CA MET A 498 11.11 57.26 -32.71
C MET A 498 11.17 57.36 -31.19
N SER A 499 10.80 58.51 -30.60
CA SER A 499 10.64 58.67 -29.15
C SER A 499 9.56 57.75 -28.62
N GLY A 500 8.44 57.68 -29.35
CA GLY A 500 7.34 56.77 -29.07
C GLY A 500 7.81 55.32 -29.08
N LEU A 501 8.52 54.90 -30.13
CA LEU A 501 9.04 53.54 -30.24
C LEU A 501 10.06 53.22 -29.15
N LEU A 502 11.12 54.02 -29.03
CA LEU A 502 12.19 53.80 -28.05
C LEU A 502 11.63 53.83 -26.62
N GLY A 503 10.71 54.75 -26.35
CA GLY A 503 9.96 54.82 -25.11
C GLY A 503 9.12 53.58 -24.83
N ALA A 504 8.37 53.10 -25.83
CA ALA A 504 7.58 51.88 -25.71
C ALA A 504 8.45 50.64 -25.49
N MET A 505 9.64 50.58 -26.10
CA MET A 505 10.61 49.50 -25.85
C MET A 505 11.20 49.59 -24.44
N LEU A 506 11.53 50.78 -23.97
CA LEU A 506 12.01 51.00 -22.60
C LEU A 506 10.94 50.67 -21.55
N ASP A 507 9.65 50.92 -21.84
CA ASP A 507 8.53 50.51 -20.97
C ASP A 507 8.38 48.98 -20.84
N THR A 508 9.04 48.20 -21.70
CA THR A 508 9.07 46.72 -21.58
C THR A 508 10.16 46.22 -20.63
N VAL A 509 11.12 47.07 -20.29
CA VAL A 509 12.20 46.74 -19.37
C VAL A 509 11.61 46.72 -17.96
N PRO A 510 11.87 45.66 -17.16
CA PRO A 510 11.40 45.60 -15.78
C PRO A 510 11.84 46.82 -14.96
N ASP A 511 10.97 47.33 -14.07
CA ASP A 511 11.23 48.54 -13.26
C ASP A 511 12.46 48.40 -12.33
N ASP A 512 12.87 47.18 -11.99
CA ASP A 512 14.05 46.87 -11.18
C ASP A 512 15.37 46.86 -11.97
N VAL A 513 15.31 46.91 -13.31
CA VAL A 513 16.48 46.92 -14.17
C VAL A 513 16.89 48.36 -14.47
N ARG A 514 18.09 48.74 -14.00
CA ARG A 514 18.70 50.04 -14.35
C ARG A 514 19.10 50.05 -15.83
N VAL A 515 18.68 51.09 -16.56
CA VAL A 515 19.05 51.29 -17.96
C VAL A 515 20.06 52.42 -18.06
N SER A 516 21.21 52.16 -18.68
CA SER A 516 22.24 53.16 -18.94
C SER A 516 22.37 53.40 -20.44
N ILE A 517 22.20 54.65 -20.89
CA ILE A 517 22.45 55.08 -22.27
C ILE A 517 23.71 55.91 -22.28
N VAL A 518 24.71 55.51 -23.06
CA VAL A 518 25.98 56.21 -23.20
C VAL A 518 26.13 56.69 -24.63
N ILE A 519 26.26 58.00 -24.82
CA ILE A 519 26.48 58.60 -26.14
C ILE A 519 27.80 59.37 -26.08
N ASP A 520 28.78 58.85 -26.78
CA ASP A 520 30.06 59.50 -26.96
C ASP A 520 30.06 60.37 -28.22
N ARG A 521 30.43 61.64 -28.08
CA ARG A 521 30.59 62.61 -29.17
C ARG A 521 29.35 62.82 -30.03
N LEU A 522 28.20 63.06 -29.40
CA LEU A 522 26.98 63.41 -30.13
C LEU A 522 27.15 64.68 -30.97
N ASP A 523 28.02 65.61 -30.55
CA ASP A 523 28.39 66.80 -31.32
C ASP A 523 29.00 66.47 -32.69
N GLN A 524 29.55 65.27 -32.87
CA GLN A 524 30.09 64.79 -34.14
C GLN A 524 29.05 64.09 -35.04
N CYS A 525 27.78 64.05 -34.65
CA CYS A 525 26.74 63.59 -35.56
C CYS A 525 26.58 64.52 -36.77
N GLN A 526 26.05 63.97 -37.85
CA GLN A 526 25.58 64.73 -38.99
C GLN A 526 24.17 65.26 -38.69
N TRP A 527 23.97 66.56 -38.86
CA TRP A 527 22.73 67.29 -38.53
C TRP A 527 22.07 67.84 -39.79
N ASP A 528 22.00 67.04 -40.86
CA ASP A 528 21.31 67.41 -42.08
C ASP A 528 19.83 67.72 -41.77
N GLY A 529 19.28 68.77 -42.35
CA GLY A 529 17.86 69.16 -42.19
C GLY A 529 17.59 70.18 -41.06
N PHE A 530 18.43 70.22 -40.03
CA PHE A 530 18.42 71.32 -39.06
C PHE A 530 19.05 72.58 -39.69
N THR A 531 18.66 73.77 -39.21
CA THR A 531 19.15 75.08 -39.66
C THR A 531 20.69 75.09 -39.82
N LYS A 532 21.25 76.05 -40.58
CA LYS A 532 22.70 76.15 -40.91
C LYS A 532 23.68 76.03 -39.73
N ASN A 533 23.20 76.04 -38.49
CA ASN A 533 23.96 75.87 -37.27
C ASN A 533 23.61 74.52 -36.62
N GLY A 534 24.47 73.50 -36.73
CA GLY A 534 24.26 72.16 -36.12
C GLY A 534 24.01 72.15 -34.59
N VAL A 535 24.20 73.30 -33.92
CA VAL A 535 23.83 73.55 -32.52
C VAL A 535 22.33 73.34 -32.28
N ASP A 536 21.47 73.74 -33.23
CA ASP A 536 20.02 73.59 -33.06
C ASP A 536 19.63 72.11 -33.04
N GLY A 537 20.13 71.33 -34.01
CA GLY A 537 19.92 69.87 -34.08
C GLY A 537 20.41 69.14 -32.83
N LEU A 538 21.61 69.46 -32.35
CA LEU A 538 22.14 68.93 -31.11
C LEU A 538 21.24 69.27 -29.90
N GLY A 539 20.73 70.50 -29.85
CA GLY A 539 19.75 70.92 -28.83
C GLY A 539 18.44 70.14 -28.89
N HIS A 540 17.92 69.85 -30.09
CA HIS A 540 16.75 69.00 -30.28
C HIS A 540 16.99 67.56 -29.80
N ALA A 541 18.14 66.96 -30.16
CA ALA A 541 18.51 65.63 -29.71
C ALA A 541 18.66 65.55 -28.17
N ALA A 542 19.31 66.54 -27.55
CA ALA A 542 19.44 66.59 -26.09
C ALA A 542 18.07 66.70 -25.38
N ARG A 543 17.13 67.48 -25.94
CA ARG A 543 15.76 67.57 -25.43
C ARG A 543 15.02 66.25 -25.54
N PHE A 544 15.14 65.56 -26.67
CA PHE A 544 14.57 64.24 -26.87
C PHE A 544 15.09 63.25 -25.80
N LEU A 545 16.39 63.19 -25.58
CA LEU A 545 16.99 62.32 -24.56
C LEU A 545 16.48 62.67 -23.16
N LEU A 546 16.33 63.95 -22.84
CA LEU A 546 15.77 64.38 -21.57
C LEU A 546 14.27 64.06 -21.44
N GLN A 547 13.50 64.08 -22.53
CA GLN A 547 12.12 63.63 -22.52
C GLN A 547 12.03 62.14 -22.18
N LEU A 548 12.93 61.30 -22.70
CA LEU A 548 13.00 59.88 -22.31
C LEU A 548 13.25 59.72 -20.80
N VAL A 549 14.11 60.55 -20.21
CA VAL A 549 14.37 60.56 -18.76
C VAL A 549 13.14 60.93 -17.95
N ARG A 550 12.33 61.88 -18.41
CA ARG A 550 11.17 62.41 -17.66
C ARG A 550 9.97 61.48 -17.61
N HIS A 551 9.72 60.71 -18.67
CA HIS A 551 8.44 60.03 -18.86
C HIS A 551 8.43 58.58 -18.35
N ARG A 552 9.47 58.12 -17.64
CA ARG A 552 9.68 56.69 -17.38
C ARG A 552 9.89 56.38 -15.91
N LYS A 553 9.33 55.26 -15.47
CA LYS A 553 9.43 54.72 -14.10
C LYS A 553 10.74 53.97 -13.85
N ILE A 554 11.35 53.44 -14.91
CA ILE A 554 12.65 52.77 -14.87
C ILE A 554 13.76 53.75 -14.45
N GLY A 555 14.80 53.27 -13.77
CA GLY A 555 15.98 54.06 -13.44
C GLY A 555 16.86 54.31 -14.68
N LEU A 556 16.51 55.31 -15.50
CA LEU A 556 17.21 55.62 -16.75
C LEU A 556 18.35 56.63 -16.54
N LYS A 557 19.57 56.22 -16.86
CA LYS A 557 20.79 57.04 -16.76
C LYS A 557 21.35 57.34 -18.13
N ILE A 558 21.36 58.61 -18.53
CA ILE A 558 21.95 59.02 -19.81
C ILE A 558 23.27 59.76 -19.56
N LEU A 559 24.38 59.24 -20.08
CA LEU A 559 25.67 59.92 -20.13
C LEU A 559 25.92 60.44 -21.54
N LEU A 560 26.05 61.75 -21.68
CA LEU A 560 26.33 62.42 -22.94
C LEU A 560 27.70 63.10 -22.88
N VAL A 561 28.63 62.67 -23.74
CA VAL A 561 29.96 63.27 -23.86
C VAL A 561 30.00 64.13 -25.12
N LEU A 562 30.43 65.38 -24.97
CA LEU A 562 30.48 66.40 -26.03
C LEU A 562 31.80 67.17 -25.99
N ASN A 563 32.04 67.99 -27.02
CA ASN A 563 33.01 69.07 -26.92
C ASN A 563 32.47 70.22 -26.03
N SER A 564 33.38 71.01 -25.43
CA SER A 564 33.02 72.09 -24.49
C SER A 564 32.05 73.11 -25.09
N ARG A 565 32.31 73.58 -26.33
CA ARG A 565 31.45 74.57 -27.01
C ARG A 565 30.01 74.06 -27.18
N SER A 566 29.87 72.80 -27.55
CA SER A 566 28.58 72.14 -27.78
C SER A 566 27.85 71.91 -26.46
N ALA A 567 28.55 71.46 -25.42
CA ALA A 567 27.98 71.33 -24.08
C ALA A 567 27.56 72.70 -23.51
N ALA A 568 28.37 73.74 -23.68
CA ALA A 568 28.05 75.12 -23.32
C ALA A 568 26.81 75.64 -24.07
N ALA A 569 26.69 75.32 -25.37
CA ALA A 569 25.54 75.72 -26.17
C ALA A 569 24.23 75.06 -25.71
N ILE A 570 24.27 73.76 -25.38
CA ILE A 570 23.10 73.05 -24.83
C ILE A 570 22.73 73.62 -23.45
N THR A 571 23.71 73.82 -22.58
CA THR A 571 23.47 74.30 -21.21
C THR A 571 22.95 75.73 -21.15
N LYS A 572 23.46 76.64 -21.99
CA LYS A 572 23.11 78.07 -21.99
C LYS A 572 21.71 78.37 -22.53
N ASN A 573 21.23 77.59 -23.50
CA ASN A 573 20.02 77.94 -24.25
C ASN A 573 18.71 77.42 -23.63
N GLN A 574 18.74 76.81 -22.43
CA GLN A 574 17.53 76.19 -21.87
C GLN A 574 17.43 76.21 -20.34
N LYS A 575 16.19 76.31 -19.85
CA LYS A 575 15.83 75.99 -18.46
C LYS A 575 15.71 74.46 -18.34
N TRP A 576 16.77 73.84 -17.85
CA TRP A 576 16.81 72.41 -17.60
C TRP A 576 16.15 72.05 -16.26
N SER A 577 15.66 70.82 -16.12
CA SER A 577 15.08 70.30 -14.87
C SER A 577 16.16 69.78 -13.92
N ASP A 578 15.83 69.55 -12.65
CA ASP A 578 16.75 69.00 -11.63
C ASP A 578 17.35 67.63 -11.99
N GLN A 579 16.75 66.92 -12.95
CA GLN A 579 17.24 65.65 -13.53
C GLN A 579 18.38 65.83 -14.54
N PHE A 580 18.74 67.06 -14.90
CA PHE A 580 19.81 67.38 -15.83
C PHE A 580 21.01 67.94 -15.06
N LEU A 581 22.13 67.24 -15.14
CA LEU A 581 23.41 67.67 -14.61
C LEU A 581 24.37 67.96 -15.75
N SER A 582 25.26 68.93 -15.58
CA SER A 582 26.24 69.27 -16.61
C SER A 582 27.56 69.72 -16.03
N VAL A 583 28.64 69.30 -16.69
CA VAL A 583 29.99 69.86 -16.57
C VAL A 583 30.36 70.35 -17.96
N PRO A 584 29.93 71.57 -18.37
CA PRO A 584 30.02 71.99 -19.76
C PRO A 584 31.45 72.25 -20.23
N ASP A 585 32.36 72.55 -19.30
CA ASP A 585 33.73 72.95 -19.61
C ASP A 585 34.72 72.29 -18.64
N TRP A 586 34.84 70.96 -18.76
CA TRP A 586 35.80 70.18 -17.99
C TRP A 586 37.20 70.38 -18.56
N HIS A 587 37.99 71.17 -17.83
CA HIS A 587 39.42 71.31 -18.07
C HIS A 587 40.20 70.30 -17.25
N GLN A 588 41.23 69.73 -17.87
CA GLN A 588 42.24 69.03 -17.12
C GLN A 588 43.08 70.07 -16.38
N GLU A 589 43.06 70.07 -15.05
CA GLU A 589 44.06 70.82 -14.29
C GLU A 589 45.43 70.26 -14.67
N ALA A 590 46.32 71.11 -15.17
CA ALA A 590 47.70 70.70 -15.41
C ALA A 590 48.29 70.37 -14.03
N GLU A 591 48.61 69.09 -13.80
CA GLU A 591 49.52 68.75 -12.72
C GLU A 591 50.84 69.48 -13.01
N GLU A 592 51.15 70.50 -12.20
CA GLU A 592 52.42 71.25 -12.26
C GLU A 592 53.62 70.37 -11.91
#